data_AF-F9GP36-F1
#
_entry.id   AF-F9GP36-F1
#
_cell.length_a   1.000
_cell.length_b   1.000
_cell.length_c   1.000
_cell.angle_alpha   90.00
_cell.angle_beta   90.00
_cell.angle_gamma   90.00
#
_symmetry.space_group_name_H-M   'P 1'
#
loop_
_entity.id
_entity.type
_entity.pdbx_description
1 polymer ?
#
loop_
_entity_poly.entity_id
_entity_poly.type
_entity_poly.pdbx_seq_one_letter_code
_entity_poly.pdbx_strand_id
1 'polypeptide(L)'
;MNYKNCTSFSLFCSMLVSLFIPHLSNAKDISSSVTYVDEKDKKAFSSDISSNDTQKLGQSIELKVYKIDEMSSSETIYESPAGICQGFKVKRGVDYTNSTHNYLSPNDKSEYYGSVTGATIYNQKDPQNLSYVPVYLITDKDVSKRIQSQENKKLKEKAANYVSEGRAVLTDVICK
;
A
#
# COMPACT_ATOMS: atom_id res chain seq x y z
N MET A 1 -55.49 -4.79 -66.43
CA MET A 1 -55.28 -4.83 -64.96
C MET A 1 -53.80 -5.10 -64.74
N ASN A 2 -52.93 -4.08 -64.74
CA ASN A 2 -52.54 -3.26 -63.60
C ASN A 2 -52.26 -4.07 -62.32
N TYR A 3 -50.99 -4.41 -62.09
CA TYR A 3 -50.29 -4.06 -60.86
C TYR A 3 -48.81 -3.77 -61.17
N LYS A 4 -48.40 -2.54 -60.86
CA LYS A 4 -47.05 -1.98 -60.97
C LYS A 4 -46.22 -2.37 -59.74
N ASN A 5 -44.95 -2.67 -60.01
CA ASN A 5 -43.70 -2.28 -59.33
C ASN A 5 -43.72 -1.99 -57.82
N CYS A 6 -42.75 -2.59 -57.11
CA CYS A 6 -41.70 -1.77 -56.50
C CYS A 6 -40.36 -2.52 -56.42
N THR A 7 -39.44 -2.05 -57.26
CA THR A 7 -38.00 -2.23 -57.23
C THR A 7 -37.37 -1.56 -56.00
N SER A 8 -36.36 -2.16 -55.39
CA SER A 8 -35.14 -1.44 -54.97
C SER A 8 -34.03 -2.42 -54.62
N PHE A 9 -33.07 -2.55 -55.54
CA PHE A 9 -31.75 -3.12 -55.31
C PHE A 9 -30.87 -1.99 -54.75
N SER A 10 -30.25 -2.19 -53.59
CA SER A 10 -29.19 -1.32 -53.09
C SER A 10 -28.02 -2.18 -52.63
N LEU A 11 -27.09 -2.41 -53.57
CA LEU A 11 -25.67 -2.42 -53.25
C LEU A 11 -25.27 -0.96 -53.11
N PHE A 12 -24.66 -0.56 -51.99
CA PHE A 12 -23.40 0.20 -51.93
C PHE A 12 -23.08 0.61 -50.50
N CYS A 13 -21.77 0.63 -50.22
CA CYS A 13 -21.10 1.34 -49.14
C CYS A 13 -20.95 0.59 -47.80
N SER A 14 -19.92 -0.25 -47.77
CA SER A 14 -19.08 -0.55 -46.62
C SER A 14 -18.72 0.72 -45.85
N MET A 15 -19.52 1.07 -44.84
CA MET A 15 -19.16 2.07 -43.85
C MET A 15 -18.45 1.37 -42.69
N LEU A 16 -17.13 1.34 -42.80
CA LEU A 16 -16.20 1.34 -41.67
C LEU A 16 -16.58 2.50 -40.74
N VAL A 17 -17.34 2.23 -39.68
CA VAL A 17 -17.44 3.11 -38.53
C VAL A 17 -17.15 2.28 -37.30
N SER A 18 -15.84 2.09 -37.10
CA SER A 18 -15.18 2.12 -35.80
C SER A 18 -15.98 1.62 -34.60
N LEU A 19 -15.77 0.35 -34.23
CA LEU A 19 -15.63 0.00 -32.82
C LEU A 19 -14.35 0.69 -32.28
N PHE A 20 -14.41 2.00 -32.04
CA PHE A 20 -13.58 2.59 -31.01
C PHE A 20 -14.28 2.29 -29.69
N ILE A 21 -14.03 1.09 -29.17
CA ILE A 21 -14.00 0.92 -27.72
C ILE A 21 -12.85 1.86 -27.29
N PRO A 22 -13.07 2.95 -26.52
CA PRO A 22 -11.98 3.47 -25.75
C PRO A 22 -11.67 2.36 -24.75
N HIS A 23 -10.69 1.53 -25.10
CA HIS A 23 -9.88 0.83 -24.14
C HIS A 23 -9.31 1.94 -23.26
N LEU A 24 -10.01 2.26 -22.16
CA LEU A 24 -9.50 3.14 -21.12
C LEU A 24 -8.47 2.35 -20.31
N SER A 25 -7.46 1.84 -21.01
CA SER A 25 -6.17 1.50 -20.43
C SER A 25 -5.40 2.81 -20.38
N ASN A 26 -5.34 3.39 -19.18
CA ASN A 26 -4.17 4.05 -18.62
C ASN A 26 -4.51 4.41 -17.18
N ALA A 27 -4.66 3.38 -16.33
CA ALA A 27 -4.21 3.55 -14.96
C ALA A 27 -2.70 3.77 -15.09
N LYS A 28 -2.29 5.05 -15.09
CA LYS A 28 -0.91 5.47 -14.82
C LYS A 28 -0.40 4.57 -13.69
N ASP A 29 0.74 3.92 -13.87
CA ASP A 29 1.47 3.34 -12.76
C ASP A 29 1.54 4.40 -11.66
N ILE A 30 0.79 4.19 -10.58
CA ILE A 30 0.86 5.03 -9.40
C ILE A 30 2.28 4.81 -8.89
N SER A 31 3.17 5.78 -9.16
CA SER A 31 4.57 5.70 -8.80
C SER A 31 4.69 5.81 -7.29
N SER A 32 4.67 4.66 -6.60
CA SER A 32 4.94 4.61 -5.16
C SER A 32 6.46 4.61 -4.94
N SER A 33 6.95 5.52 -4.10
CA SER A 33 8.34 5.55 -3.68
C SER A 33 8.49 4.92 -2.30
N VAL A 34 9.54 4.12 -2.11
CA VAL A 34 9.90 3.55 -0.80
C VAL A 34 11.23 4.12 -0.34
N THR A 35 11.28 4.66 0.87
CA THR A 35 12.49 5.22 1.49
C THR A 35 12.74 4.56 2.83
N TYR A 36 13.98 4.11 3.05
CA TYR A 36 14.42 3.55 4.33
C TYR A 36 15.23 4.57 5.09
N VAL A 37 15.08 4.66 6.40
CA VAL A 37 15.79 5.61 7.25
C VAL A 37 16.36 4.90 8.47
N ASP A 38 17.66 5.07 8.69
CA ASP A 38 18.31 4.73 9.96
C ASP A 38 18.31 5.97 10.84
N GLU A 39 17.57 5.91 11.96
CA GLU A 39 17.47 7.04 12.91
C GLU A 39 18.79 7.30 13.63
N LYS A 40 19.60 6.26 13.86
CA LYS A 40 20.90 6.39 14.53
C LYS A 40 21.89 7.16 13.67
N ASP A 41 21.94 6.81 12.39
CA ASP A 41 22.84 7.45 11.40
C ASP A 41 22.20 8.69 10.74
N LYS A 42 20.91 8.95 11.01
CA LYS A 42 20.08 10.02 10.42
C LYS A 42 20.18 10.08 8.90
N LYS A 43 20.27 8.91 8.27
CA LYS A 43 20.50 8.77 6.83
C LYS A 43 19.31 8.09 6.15
N ALA A 44 18.87 8.67 5.04
CA ALA A 44 17.88 8.07 4.15
C ALA A 44 18.56 7.25 3.05
N PHE A 45 17.91 6.16 2.64
CA PHE A 45 18.34 5.24 1.59
C PHE A 45 17.21 5.09 0.56
N SER A 46 17.57 5.04 -0.72
CA SER A 46 16.63 4.82 -1.84
C SER A 46 16.08 3.40 -1.83
N SER A 47 15.07 3.13 -2.66
CA SER A 47 14.53 1.77 -2.85
C SER A 47 15.56 0.77 -3.37
N ASP A 48 16.53 1.22 -4.16
CA ASP A 48 17.65 0.42 -4.66
C ASP A 48 18.79 0.37 -3.62
N ILE A 49 18.60 -0.41 -2.55
CA ILE A 49 19.59 -0.52 -1.47
C ILE A 49 20.71 -1.51 -1.78
N SER A 50 21.95 -1.17 -1.40
CA SER A 50 23.11 -2.05 -1.53
C SER A 50 23.23 -3.01 -0.34
N SER A 51 24.09 -4.04 -0.44
CA SER A 51 24.37 -4.97 0.67
C SER A 51 24.99 -4.31 1.91
N ASN A 52 25.74 -3.22 1.72
CA ASN A 52 26.30 -2.44 2.82
C ASN A 52 25.18 -1.65 3.52
N ASP A 53 24.25 -1.09 2.75
CA ASP A 53 23.12 -0.35 3.31
C ASP A 53 22.18 -1.30 4.06
N THR A 54 21.90 -2.49 3.53
CA THR A 54 21.10 -3.51 4.26
C THR A 54 21.77 -3.95 5.55
N GLN A 55 23.10 -4.12 5.55
CA GLN A 55 23.84 -4.47 6.77
C GLN A 55 23.71 -3.38 7.83
N LYS A 56 23.84 -2.11 7.46
CA LYS A 56 23.67 -0.98 8.38
C LYS A 56 22.25 -0.90 8.93
N LEU A 57 21.25 -0.91 8.05
CA LEU A 57 19.83 -0.92 8.41
C LEU A 57 19.46 -2.13 9.29
N GLY A 58 20.10 -3.28 9.06
CA GLY A 58 19.87 -4.48 9.85
C GLY A 58 20.50 -4.43 11.25
N GLN A 59 21.52 -3.62 11.46
CA GLN A 59 22.20 -3.44 12.74
C GLN A 59 21.66 -2.25 13.54
N SER A 60 20.85 -1.39 12.94
CA SER A 60 20.23 -0.26 13.63
C SER A 60 19.27 -0.75 14.72
N ILE A 61 19.09 0.04 15.77
CA ILE A 61 18.11 -0.26 16.82
C ILE A 61 16.70 0.17 16.43
N GLU A 62 16.61 1.11 15.48
CA GLU A 62 15.38 1.62 14.90
C GLU A 62 15.55 1.72 13.39
N LEU A 63 14.54 1.29 12.65
CA LEU A 63 14.44 1.42 11.20
C LEU A 63 13.08 2.01 10.88
N LYS A 64 13.06 3.11 10.12
CA LYS A 64 11.82 3.66 9.57
C LYS A 64 11.72 3.36 8.07
N VAL A 65 10.54 2.98 7.62
CA VAL A 65 10.24 2.71 6.21
C VAL A 65 9.03 3.52 5.81
N TYR A 66 9.24 4.40 4.85
CA TYR A 66 8.20 5.25 4.28
C TYR A 66 7.78 4.69 2.93
N LYS A 67 6.48 4.55 2.72
CA LYS A 67 5.90 4.31 1.39
C LYS A 67 4.94 5.45 1.09
N ILE A 68 5.18 6.17 0.00
CA ILE A 68 4.38 7.34 -0.36
C ILE A 68 3.97 7.22 -1.82
N ASP A 69 2.68 7.44 -2.06
CA ASP A 69 2.11 7.63 -3.38
C ASP A 69 1.14 8.83 -3.38
N GLU A 70 0.48 9.09 -4.50
CA GLU A 70 -0.44 10.24 -4.65
C GLU A 70 -1.66 10.14 -3.72
N MET A 71 -2.15 8.93 -3.43
CA MET A 71 -3.40 8.68 -2.73
C MET A 71 -3.21 8.08 -1.34
N SER A 72 -1.98 7.72 -0.99
CA SER A 72 -1.68 7.07 0.28
C SER A 72 -0.27 7.38 0.77
N SER A 73 -0.09 7.22 2.08
CA SER A 73 1.24 7.16 2.67
C SER A 73 1.23 6.24 3.87
N SER A 74 2.36 5.58 4.11
CA SER A 74 2.61 4.86 5.33
C SER A 74 3.99 5.14 5.90
N GLU A 75 4.07 5.10 7.22
CA GLU A 75 5.29 5.06 7.99
C GLU A 75 5.28 3.75 8.78
N THR A 76 6.34 2.97 8.61
CA THR A 76 6.58 1.76 9.40
C THR A 76 7.80 1.97 10.25
N ILE A 77 7.70 1.71 11.53
CA ILE A 77 8.79 1.77 12.49
C ILE A 77 9.05 0.35 12.99
N TYR A 78 10.32 -0.05 12.92
CA TYR A 78 10.84 -1.29 13.47
C TYR A 78 11.80 -0.95 14.60
N GLU A 79 11.64 -1.57 15.75
CA GLU A 79 12.49 -1.32 16.92
C GLU A 79 13.00 -2.63 17.53
N SER A 80 14.30 -2.68 17.80
CA SER A 80 14.94 -3.79 18.51
C SER A 80 16.22 -3.32 19.18
N PRO A 81 16.33 -3.34 20.52
CA PRO A 81 17.55 -2.98 21.23
C PRO A 81 18.77 -3.83 20.86
N ALA A 82 18.56 -5.04 20.33
CA ALA A 82 19.63 -5.93 19.89
C ALA A 82 20.11 -5.66 18.45
N GLY A 83 19.48 -4.70 17.75
CA GLY A 83 19.57 -4.52 16.29
C GLY A 83 18.39 -5.20 15.59
N ILE A 84 17.88 -4.62 14.49
CA ILE A 84 16.70 -5.11 13.76
C ILE A 84 16.85 -6.58 13.37
N CYS A 85 17.90 -6.93 12.62
CA CYS A 85 18.05 -8.30 12.11
C CYS A 85 18.42 -9.30 13.20
N GLN A 86 19.17 -8.88 14.20
CA GLN A 86 19.44 -9.73 15.35
C GLN A 86 18.14 -10.02 16.11
N GLY A 87 17.34 -9.00 16.39
CA GLY A 87 16.04 -9.13 17.04
C GLY A 87 15.08 -10.03 16.26
N PHE A 88 15.02 -9.84 14.95
CA PHE A 88 14.12 -10.56 14.04
C PHE A 88 14.49 -12.04 13.88
N LYS A 89 15.80 -12.33 13.72
CA LYS A 89 16.31 -13.70 13.53
C LYS A 89 16.31 -14.50 14.84
N VAL A 90 16.47 -13.86 16.00
CA VAL A 90 16.44 -14.54 17.32
C VAL A 90 15.06 -14.49 17.98
N LYS A 91 14.88 -15.19 19.10
CA LYS A 91 13.59 -15.26 19.83
C LYS A 91 13.14 -13.95 20.50
N ARG A 92 13.87 -12.83 20.36
CA ARG A 92 13.55 -11.55 21.02
C ARG A 92 12.46 -10.77 20.30
N GLY A 93 12.42 -10.84 18.97
CA GLY A 93 11.44 -10.14 18.15
C GLY A 93 11.85 -8.71 17.85
N VAL A 94 11.07 -8.09 16.96
CA VAL A 94 11.17 -6.67 16.59
C VAL A 94 9.80 -6.06 16.83
N ASP A 95 9.75 -4.97 17.58
CA ASP A 95 8.51 -4.22 17.74
C ASP A 95 8.23 -3.46 16.44
N TYR A 96 7.01 -3.57 15.97
CA TYR A 96 6.53 -3.12 14.68
C TYR A 96 5.36 -2.18 14.90
N THR A 97 5.45 -0.97 14.36
CA THR A 97 4.33 -0.03 14.29
C THR A 97 4.18 0.45 12.86
N ASN A 98 2.97 0.41 12.31
CA ASN A 98 2.67 0.91 10.98
C ASN A 98 1.49 1.87 11.02
N SER A 99 1.74 3.09 10.58
CA SER A 99 0.76 4.16 10.45
C SER A 99 0.44 4.35 8.99
N THR A 100 -0.84 4.18 8.60
CA THR A 100 -1.30 4.34 7.21
C THR A 100 -2.27 5.50 7.09
N HIS A 101 -2.23 6.14 5.93
CA HIS A 101 -3.13 7.22 5.53
C HIS A 101 -3.56 6.95 4.09
N ASN A 102 -4.86 6.90 3.84
CA ASN A 102 -5.46 6.87 2.50
C ASN A 102 -6.25 8.16 2.34
N TYR A 103 -5.78 9.03 1.45
CA TYR A 103 -6.34 10.35 1.22
C TYR A 103 -7.63 10.26 0.40
N LEU A 104 -8.56 11.19 0.62
CA LEU A 104 -9.77 11.27 -0.20
C LEU A 104 -9.52 11.95 -1.56
N SER A 105 -8.41 12.68 -1.69
CA SER A 105 -8.02 13.40 -2.90
C SER A 105 -6.49 13.46 -3.05
N PRO A 106 -5.93 13.36 -4.27
CA PRO A 106 -4.48 13.31 -4.49
C PRO A 106 -3.68 14.52 -3.96
N ASN A 107 -4.32 15.69 -3.92
CA ASN A 107 -3.69 16.96 -3.56
C ASN A 107 -4.20 17.54 -2.24
N ASP A 108 -5.07 16.81 -1.54
CA ASP A 108 -5.61 17.22 -0.25
C ASP A 108 -5.41 16.11 0.78
N LYS A 109 -4.43 16.33 1.66
CA LYS A 109 -4.08 15.41 2.74
C LYS A 109 -4.83 15.69 4.04
N SER A 110 -5.70 16.70 4.05
CA SER A 110 -6.46 17.07 5.25
C SER A 110 -7.59 16.11 5.55
N GLU A 111 -8.06 15.35 4.55
CA GLU A 111 -9.07 14.31 4.72
C GLU A 111 -8.52 12.93 4.35
N TYR A 112 -8.56 12.00 5.31
CA TYR A 112 -8.06 10.65 5.13
C TYR A 112 -8.76 9.63 6.04
N TYR A 113 -8.63 8.37 5.66
CA TYR A 113 -8.87 7.23 6.54
C TYR A 113 -7.63 6.33 6.55
N GLY A 114 -7.38 5.67 7.66
CA GLY A 114 -6.14 4.94 7.84
C GLY A 114 -6.16 4.10 9.10
N SER A 115 -4.98 3.73 9.58
CA SER A 115 -4.86 2.93 10.79
C SER A 115 -3.48 3.01 11.41
N VAL A 116 -3.41 2.68 12.70
CA VAL A 116 -2.18 2.31 13.38
C VAL A 116 -2.23 0.82 13.70
N THR A 117 -1.25 0.07 13.19
CA THR A 117 -1.09 -1.36 13.45
C THR A 117 0.17 -1.58 14.27
N GLY A 118 0.05 -2.26 15.41
CA GLY A 118 1.19 -2.61 16.26
C GLY A 118 1.33 -4.13 16.35
N ALA A 119 2.56 -4.64 16.37
CA ALA A 119 2.85 -6.05 16.64
C ALA A 119 4.30 -6.24 17.11
N THR A 120 4.61 -7.42 17.64
CA THR A 120 5.99 -7.91 17.75
C THR A 120 6.20 -8.99 16.69
N ILE A 121 7.13 -8.78 15.76
CA ILE A 121 7.37 -9.66 14.61
C ILE A 121 8.64 -10.50 14.77
N TYR A 122 8.60 -11.70 14.21
CA TYR A 122 9.67 -12.70 14.26
C TYR A 122 9.87 -13.35 12.89
N ASN A 123 11.06 -13.89 12.63
CA ASN A 123 11.32 -14.62 11.38
C ASN A 123 10.51 -15.93 11.29
N GLN A 124 10.47 -16.72 12.36
CA GLN A 124 9.95 -18.10 12.33
C GLN A 124 8.74 -18.35 13.25
N LYS A 125 8.17 -17.29 13.84
CA LYS A 125 7.02 -17.40 14.74
C LYS A 125 5.91 -16.47 14.26
N ASP A 126 4.69 -16.80 14.68
CA ASP A 126 3.56 -15.90 14.50
C ASP A 126 3.80 -14.58 15.24
N PRO A 127 3.35 -13.45 14.66
CA PRO A 127 3.39 -12.16 15.34
C PRO A 127 2.65 -12.21 16.67
N GLN A 128 3.19 -11.51 17.66
CA GLN A 128 2.56 -11.35 18.97
C GLN A 128 2.08 -9.92 19.16
N ASN A 129 1.26 -9.69 20.18
CA ASN A 129 0.79 -8.35 20.57
C ASN A 129 0.13 -7.57 19.41
N LEU A 130 -0.53 -8.28 18.49
CA LEU A 130 -1.20 -7.66 17.35
C LEU A 130 -2.30 -6.72 17.82
N SER A 131 -2.19 -5.46 17.42
CA SER A 131 -3.16 -4.40 17.67
C SER A 131 -3.44 -3.65 16.38
N TYR A 132 -4.68 -3.17 16.24
CA TYR A 132 -5.13 -2.43 15.07
C TYR A 132 -6.14 -1.38 15.51
N VAL A 133 -5.86 -0.12 15.17
CA VAL A 133 -6.73 1.01 15.49
C VAL A 133 -7.02 1.77 14.20
N PRO A 134 -8.26 1.76 13.68
CA PRO A 134 -8.61 2.58 12.53
C PRO A 134 -8.68 4.06 12.93
N VAL A 135 -8.28 4.94 12.00
CA VAL A 135 -8.28 6.41 12.17
C VAL A 135 -9.05 7.03 11.01
N TYR A 136 -9.92 7.98 11.32
CA TYR A 136 -10.72 8.69 10.33
C TYR A 136 -10.66 10.19 10.59
N LEU A 137 -10.17 10.94 9.62
CA LEU A 137 -10.25 12.40 9.57
C LEU A 137 -11.04 12.76 8.32
N ILE A 138 -12.37 12.78 8.45
CA ILE A 138 -13.30 13.02 7.34
C ILE A 138 -14.39 13.96 7.83
N THR A 139 -14.55 15.08 7.14
CA THR A 139 -15.50 16.15 7.49
C THR A 139 -16.92 15.77 7.10
N ASP A 140 -17.09 15.21 5.90
CA ASP A 140 -18.40 14.74 5.43
C ASP A 140 -18.85 13.50 6.22
N LYS A 141 -19.96 13.65 6.94
CA LYS A 141 -20.48 12.61 7.85
C LYS A 141 -20.99 11.38 7.11
N ASP A 142 -21.54 11.53 5.92
CA ASP A 142 -22.11 10.42 5.16
C ASP A 142 -21.00 9.62 4.46
N VAL A 143 -19.99 10.31 3.94
CA VAL A 143 -18.74 9.71 3.45
C VAL A 143 -18.05 8.96 4.59
N SER A 144 -17.89 9.58 5.76
CA SER A 144 -17.26 8.99 6.93
C SER A 144 -17.97 7.71 7.37
N LYS A 145 -19.30 7.74 7.52
CA LYS A 145 -20.10 6.54 7.87
C LYS A 145 -19.94 5.42 6.84
N ARG A 146 -19.96 5.76 5.55
CA ARG A 146 -19.81 4.78 4.46
C ARG A 146 -18.45 4.09 4.53
N ILE A 147 -17.38 4.87 4.66
CA ILE A 147 -16.01 4.35 4.75
C ILE A 147 -15.84 3.51 6.00
N GLN A 148 -16.24 3.99 7.17
CA GLN A 148 -16.18 3.21 8.42
C GLN A 148 -16.91 1.86 8.30
N SER A 149 -18.10 1.84 7.69
CA SER A 149 -18.86 0.60 7.48
C SER A 149 -18.14 -0.40 6.56
N GLN A 150 -17.40 0.09 5.55
CA GLN A 150 -16.61 -0.75 4.66
C GLN A 150 -15.34 -1.28 5.35
N GLU A 151 -14.63 -0.40 6.04
CA GLU A 151 -13.36 -0.68 6.72
C GLU A 151 -13.55 -1.64 7.90
N ASN A 152 -14.61 -1.45 8.68
CA ASN A 152 -14.91 -2.28 9.85
C ASN A 152 -15.14 -3.76 9.52
N LYS A 153 -15.49 -4.09 8.27
CA LYS A 153 -15.66 -5.48 7.82
C LYS A 153 -14.34 -6.22 7.63
N LYS A 154 -13.22 -5.50 7.50
CA LYS A 154 -11.92 -6.06 7.10
C LYS A 154 -10.80 -5.83 8.13
N LEU A 155 -11.12 -5.32 9.32
CA LEU A 155 -10.11 -4.91 10.32
C LEU A 155 -9.08 -6.00 10.62
N LYS A 156 -9.54 -7.23 10.89
CA LYS A 156 -8.66 -8.36 11.22
C LYS A 156 -7.73 -8.73 10.05
N GLU A 157 -8.27 -8.74 8.84
CA GLU A 157 -7.53 -9.06 7.62
C GLU A 157 -6.46 -7.98 7.34
N LYS A 158 -6.83 -6.70 7.44
CA LYS A 158 -5.89 -5.58 7.27
C LYS A 158 -4.75 -5.61 8.26
N ALA A 159 -5.06 -5.84 9.55
CA ALA A 159 -4.05 -5.97 10.59
C ALA A 159 -3.03 -7.08 10.26
N ALA A 160 -3.50 -8.25 9.83
CA ALA A 160 -2.64 -9.36 9.45
C ALA A 160 -1.81 -9.05 8.19
N ASN A 161 -2.41 -8.40 7.19
CA ASN A 161 -1.73 -8.03 5.94
C ASN A 161 -0.61 -7.02 6.19
N TYR A 162 -0.85 -5.96 6.96
CA TYR A 162 0.20 -4.97 7.27
C TYR A 162 1.38 -5.61 7.99
N VAL A 163 1.12 -6.45 8.99
CA VAL A 163 2.19 -7.17 9.69
C VAL A 163 2.92 -8.15 8.77
N SER A 164 2.22 -8.82 7.86
CA SER A 164 2.84 -9.70 6.87
C SER A 164 3.72 -8.93 5.89
N GLU A 165 3.27 -7.78 5.38
CA GLU A 165 4.04 -6.88 4.53
C GLU A 165 5.29 -6.37 5.27
N GLY A 166 5.13 -5.96 6.53
CA GLY A 166 6.26 -5.54 7.37
C GLY A 166 7.28 -6.64 7.59
N ARG A 167 6.81 -7.86 7.83
CA ARG A 167 7.68 -9.04 7.94
C ARG A 167 8.44 -9.31 6.64
N ALA A 168 7.77 -9.18 5.49
CA ALA A 168 8.39 -9.38 4.17
C ALA A 168 9.52 -8.37 3.92
N VAL A 169 9.38 -7.10 4.33
CA VAL A 169 10.47 -6.11 4.25
C VAL A 169 11.70 -6.59 5.03
N LEU A 170 11.54 -7.13 6.23
CA LEU A 170 12.67 -7.67 6.98
C LEU A 170 13.25 -8.93 6.32
N THR A 171 12.42 -9.88 5.90
CA THR A 171 12.87 -11.14 5.31
C THR A 171 13.56 -10.95 3.95
N ASP A 172 12.94 -10.17 3.06
CA ASP A 172 13.27 -10.15 1.64
C ASP A 172 14.19 -9.00 1.24
N VAL A 173 14.43 -8.05 2.14
CA VAL A 173 15.15 -6.81 1.84
C VAL A 173 16.26 -6.56 2.85
N ILE A 174 15.92 -6.39 4.14
CA ILE A 174 16.87 -5.90 5.16
C ILE A 174 17.71 -7.01 5.77
N CYS A 175 17.09 -8.13 6.14
CA CYS A 175 17.68 -9.19 6.95
C CYS A 175 17.95 -10.48 6.20
N LYS A 176 18.31 -10.37 4.91
CA LYS A 176 18.76 -11.50 4.10
C LYS A 176 19.85 -12.34 4.81
#